data_AF-A0A4R0Z0B5-F1
#
_entry.id   AF-A0A4R0Z0B5-F1
#
_cell.length_a   1.000
_cell.length_b   1.000
_cell.length_c   1.000
_cell.angle_alpha   90.00
_cell.angle_beta   90.00
_cell.angle_gamma   90.00
#
_symmetry.space_group_name_H-M   'P 1'
#
loop_
_entity.id
_entity.type
_entity.pdbx_description
1 polymer ?
#
loop_
_entity_poly.entity_id
_entity_poly.type
_entity_poly.pdbx_seq_one_letter_code
_entity_poly.pdbx_strand_id
1 'polypeptide(L)'
;MPAYWKSVVATVVVVAVAWTFRMAMVERAQTDMLQAVEAMQQQQVAMAQRQAVEARAQSRRMAAPEEGRVLASNETCVGGSIVRLEQIDGVPTYTQVTDGSKPVMCPAP
;
A
#
# COMPACT_ATOMS: atom_id res chain seq x y z
N MET A 1 -54.98 42.96 -32.18
CA MET A 1 -53.54 42.64 -32.04
C MET A 1 -53.10 41.83 -33.23
N PRO A 2 -52.08 42.28 -33.97
CA PRO A 2 -51.70 41.67 -35.25
C PRO A 2 -51.05 40.30 -35.05
N ALA A 3 -51.35 39.36 -35.96
CA ALA A 3 -51.03 37.94 -35.84
C ALA A 3 -49.52 37.64 -35.65
N TYR A 4 -48.63 38.52 -36.14
CA TYR A 4 -47.19 38.38 -36.02
C TYR A 4 -46.69 38.40 -34.57
N TRP A 5 -47.38 39.09 -33.67
CA TRP A 5 -46.96 39.19 -32.27
C TRP A 5 -47.11 37.84 -31.56
N LYS A 6 -48.19 37.12 -31.86
CA LYS A 6 -48.45 35.80 -31.25
C LYS A 6 -47.43 34.76 -31.70
N SER A 7 -47.02 34.78 -32.97
CA SER A 7 -46.00 33.86 -33.48
C SER A 7 -44.62 34.14 -32.89
N VAL A 8 -44.24 35.41 -32.72
CA VAL A 8 -42.97 35.80 -32.11
C VAL A 8 -42.92 35.38 -30.63
N VAL A 9 -43.99 35.60 -29.89
CA VAL A 9 -44.05 35.17 -28.48
C VAL A 9 -43.98 33.64 -28.38
N ALA A 10 -44.69 32.92 -29.26
CA ALA A 10 -44.66 31.46 -29.27
C ALA A 10 -43.26 30.90 -29.55
N THR A 11 -42.52 31.44 -30.52
CA THR A 11 -41.14 30.99 -30.81
C THR A 11 -40.19 31.30 -29.67
N VAL A 12 -40.29 32.48 -29.04
CA VAL A 12 -39.46 32.82 -27.86
C VAL A 12 -39.72 31.86 -26.71
N VAL A 13 -40.99 31.52 -26.45
CA VAL A 13 -41.36 30.54 -25.41
C VAL A 13 -40.79 29.16 -25.73
N VAL A 14 -40.91 28.68 -26.96
CA VAL A 14 -40.36 27.38 -27.37
C VAL A 14 -38.83 27.34 -27.22
N VAL A 15 -38.13 28.40 -27.61
CA VAL A 15 -36.68 28.51 -27.45
C VAL A 15 -36.28 28.51 -25.97
N ALA A 16 -37.01 29.24 -25.11
CA ALA A 16 -36.74 29.28 -23.67
C ALA A 16 -36.97 27.91 -23.00
N VAL A 17 -38.03 27.20 -23.39
CA VAL A 17 -38.31 25.84 -22.89
C VAL A 17 -37.23 24.85 -23.37
N ALA A 18 -36.83 24.91 -24.64
CA ALA A 18 -35.75 24.07 -25.16
C ALA A 18 -34.42 24.33 -24.46
N TRP A 19 -34.12 25.59 -24.13
CA TRP A 19 -32.90 25.98 -23.43
C TRP A 19 -32.86 25.44 -21.99
N THR A 20 -33.95 25.61 -21.25
CA THR A 20 -34.05 25.11 -19.86
C THR A 20 -33.99 23.58 -19.80
N PHE A 21 -34.66 22.90 -20.73
CA PHE A 21 -34.61 21.45 -20.82
C PHE A 21 -33.19 20.93 -21.12
N ARG A 22 -32.46 21.62 -22.01
CA ARG A 22 -31.05 21.30 -22.30
C ARG A 22 -30.16 21.45 -21.06
N MET A 23 -30.30 22.54 -20.30
CA MET A 23 -29.52 22.76 -19.08
C MET A 23 -29.80 21.66 -18.04
N ALA A 24 -31.06 21.31 -17.82
CA ALA A 24 -31.45 20.25 -16.89
C ALA A 24 -30.91 18.86 -17.27
N MET A 25 -30.82 18.57 -18.57
CA MET A 25 -30.21 17.32 -19.08
C MET A 25 -28.69 17.29 -18.86
N VAL A 26 -28.00 18.43 -19.04
CA VAL A 26 -26.55 18.53 -18.84
C VAL A 26 -26.17 18.32 -17.38
N GLU A 27 -26.94 18.87 -16.44
CA GLU A 27 -26.72 18.67 -15.00
C GLU A 27 -26.79 17.20 -14.60
N ARG A 28 -27.80 16.46 -15.10
CA ARG A 28 -27.91 15.01 -14.84
C ARG A 28 -26.78 14.21 -15.49
N ALA A 29 -26.38 14.55 -16.71
CA ALA A 29 -25.29 13.86 -17.38
C ALA A 29 -23.95 14.06 -16.65
N GLN A 30 -23.72 15.22 -16.04
CA GLN A 30 -22.51 15.49 -15.26
C GLN A 30 -22.46 14.69 -13.96
N THR A 31 -23.57 14.55 -13.24
CA THR A 31 -23.60 13.77 -11.99
C THR A 31 -23.33 12.30 -12.24
N ASP A 32 -23.90 11.74 -13.29
CA ASP A 32 -23.71 10.32 -13.64
C ASP A 32 -22.27 10.05 -14.10
N MET A 33 -21.67 10.98 -14.86
CA MET A 33 -20.26 10.89 -15.24
C MET A 33 -19.32 10.97 -14.04
N LEU A 34 -19.58 11.88 -13.08
CA LEU A 34 -18.75 12.00 -11.87
C LEU A 34 -18.80 10.72 -11.04
N GLN A 35 -19.98 10.15 -10.81
CA GLN A 35 -20.13 8.88 -10.08
C GLN A 35 -19.43 7.72 -10.79
N ALA A 36 -19.52 7.66 -12.12
CA ALA A 36 -18.83 6.64 -12.91
C ALA A 36 -17.31 6.78 -12.82
N VAL A 37 -16.78 8.01 -12.87
CA VAL A 37 -15.34 8.27 -12.73
C VAL A 37 -14.85 7.93 -11.32
N GLU A 38 -15.59 8.32 -10.28
CA GLU A 38 -15.25 7.96 -8.90
C GLU A 38 -15.24 6.44 -8.70
N ALA A 39 -16.23 5.73 -9.23
CA ALA A 39 -16.28 4.26 -9.16
C ALA A 39 -15.09 3.62 -9.89
N MET A 40 -14.73 4.10 -11.08
CA MET A 40 -13.54 3.62 -11.81
C MET A 40 -12.25 3.91 -11.04
N GLN A 41 -12.12 5.09 -10.43
CA GLN A 41 -10.94 5.48 -9.69
C GLN A 41 -10.78 4.64 -8.41
N GLN A 42 -11.88 4.38 -7.69
CA GLN A 42 -11.88 3.48 -6.54
C GLN A 42 -11.46 2.06 -6.92
N GLN A 43 -11.94 1.57 -8.07
CA GLN A 43 -11.57 0.24 -8.57
C GLN A 43 -10.08 0.15 -8.94
N GLN A 44 -9.52 1.20 -9.57
CA GLN A 44 -8.09 1.27 -9.87
C GLN A 44 -7.23 1.31 -8.61
N VAL A 45 -7.62 2.12 -7.61
CA VAL A 45 -6.91 2.19 -6.32
C VAL A 45 -6.93 0.83 -5.62
N ALA A 46 -8.06 0.12 -5.62
CA ALA A 46 -8.16 -1.21 -5.02
C ALA A 46 -7.24 -2.23 -5.72
N MET A 47 -7.15 -2.19 -7.06
CA MET A 47 -6.23 -3.04 -7.81
C MET A 47 -4.76 -2.72 -7.51
N ALA A 48 -4.40 -1.43 -7.46
CA ALA A 48 -3.05 -1.00 -7.12
C ALA A 48 -2.63 -1.43 -5.70
N GLN A 49 -3.55 -1.35 -4.73
CA GLN A 49 -3.30 -1.83 -3.37
C GLN A 49 -3.06 -3.34 -3.33
N ARG A 50 -3.84 -4.14 -4.06
CA ARG A 50 -3.63 -5.60 -4.16
C ARG A 50 -2.26 -5.92 -4.74
N GLN A 51 -1.88 -5.28 -5.85
CA GLN A 51 -0.57 -5.46 -6.47
C GLN A 51 0.58 -5.07 -5.52
N ALA A 52 0.43 -3.98 -4.77
CA ALA A 52 1.44 -3.57 -3.80
C ALA A 52 1.60 -4.58 -2.64
N VAL A 53 0.50 -5.17 -2.18
CA VAL A 53 0.53 -6.22 -1.14
C VAL A 53 1.17 -7.49 -1.68
N GLU A 54 0.82 -7.92 -2.88
CA GLU A 54 1.40 -9.09 -3.54
C GLU A 54 2.91 -8.91 -3.77
N ALA A 55 3.33 -7.74 -4.24
CA ALA A 55 4.75 -7.41 -4.42
C ALA A 55 5.53 -7.43 -3.10
N ARG A 56 4.95 -6.91 -2.00
CA ARG A 56 5.56 -6.99 -0.66
C ARG A 56 5.63 -8.42 -0.13
N ALA A 57 4.62 -9.24 -0.42
CA ALA A 57 4.64 -10.65 -0.03
C ALA A 57 5.72 -11.42 -0.80
N GLN A 58 5.86 -11.15 -2.10
CA GLN A 58 6.92 -11.72 -2.92
C GLN A 58 8.31 -11.26 -2.46
N SER A 59 8.50 -9.98 -2.17
CA SER A 59 9.79 -9.46 -1.69
C SER A 59 10.20 -10.08 -0.35
N ARG A 60 9.26 -10.35 0.56
CA ARG A 60 9.54 -11.10 1.80
C ARG A 60 9.96 -12.54 1.56
N ARG A 61 9.44 -13.20 0.51
CA ARG A 61 9.83 -14.56 0.15
C ARG A 61 11.20 -14.61 -0.54
N MET A 62 11.55 -13.55 -1.26
CA MET A 62 12.85 -13.43 -1.95
C MET A 62 13.94 -12.81 -1.09
N ALA A 63 13.59 -12.16 0.03
CA ALA A 63 14.56 -11.74 1.02
C ALA A 63 15.32 -12.99 1.46
N ALA A 64 16.61 -13.06 1.11
CA ALA A 64 17.47 -14.15 1.50
C ALA A 64 17.36 -14.32 3.02
N PRO A 65 17.27 -15.57 3.54
CA PRO A 65 17.41 -15.77 4.97
C PRO A 65 18.70 -15.07 5.38
N GLU A 66 18.62 -14.13 6.32
CA GLU A 66 19.81 -13.46 6.83
C GLU A 66 20.78 -14.54 7.26
N GLU A 67 21.90 -14.69 6.55
CA GLU A 67 22.91 -15.66 6.88
C GLU A 67 23.42 -15.33 8.28
N GLY A 68 22.87 -16.06 9.26
CA GLY A 68 23.26 -15.92 10.64
C GLY A 68 24.75 -16.20 10.76
N ARG A 69 25.43 -15.41 11.58
CA ARG A 69 26.84 -15.67 11.86
C ARG A 69 26.95 -17.09 12.44
N VAL A 70 27.87 -17.89 11.89
CA VAL A 70 28.23 -19.20 12.44
C VAL A 70 29.06 -18.99 13.71
N LEU A 71 28.83 -19.81 14.74
CA LEU A 71 29.61 -19.75 15.98
C LEU A 71 31.09 -20.00 15.69
N ALA A 72 31.98 -19.23 16.32
CA ALA A 72 33.41 -19.52 16.30
C ALA A 72 33.71 -20.77 17.15
N SER A 73 34.86 -21.42 16.93
CA SER A 73 35.25 -22.65 17.64
C SER A 73 35.41 -22.51 19.16
N ASN A 74 35.58 -21.27 19.64
CA ASN A 74 35.65 -20.91 21.06
C ASN A 74 34.34 -20.32 21.62
N GLU A 75 33.26 -20.35 20.84
CA GLU A 75 31.96 -19.83 21.20
C GLU A 75 30.96 -20.97 21.34
N THR A 76 30.10 -20.88 22.34
CA THR A 76 29.08 -21.89 22.63
C THR A 76 27.76 -21.22 22.93
N CYS A 77 26.65 -21.83 22.52
CA CYS A 77 25.32 -21.32 22.84
C CYS A 77 24.80 -21.94 24.13
N VAL A 78 24.47 -21.09 25.11
CA VAL A 78 23.95 -21.50 26.41
C VAL A 78 22.70 -20.66 26.71
N GLY A 79 21.54 -21.32 26.82
CA GLY A 79 20.28 -20.66 27.19
C GLY A 79 19.84 -19.52 26.25
N GLY A 80 20.21 -19.59 24.96
CA GLY A 80 19.91 -18.55 23.96
C GLY A 80 20.87 -17.35 23.95
N SER A 81 21.96 -17.43 24.73
CA SER A 81 23.06 -16.46 24.70
C SER A 81 24.36 -17.13 24.22
N ILE A 82 25.23 -16.35 23.59
CA ILE A 82 26.54 -16.81 23.13
C ILE A 82 27.55 -16.51 24.23
N VAL A 83 28.26 -17.54 24.67
CA VAL A 83 29.38 -17.42 25.60
C VAL A 83 30.67 -17.78 24.89
N ARG A 84 31.72 -17.00 25.14
CA ARG A 84 33.07 -17.33 24.71
C ARG A 84 33.84 -17.91 25.89
N LEU A 85 34.55 -19.01 25.63
CA LEU A 85 35.47 -19.60 26.59
C LEU A 85 36.83 -18.91 26.47
N GLU A 86 37.24 -18.18 27.50
CA GLU A 86 38.57 -17.58 27.58
C GLU A 86 39.28 -18.04 28.85
N GLN A 87 40.58 -18.32 28.76
CA GLN A 87 41.38 -18.67 29.93
C GLN A 87 42.15 -17.44 30.39
N ILE A 88 41.76 -16.89 31.53
CA ILE A 88 42.39 -15.72 32.16
C ILE A 88 43.07 -16.22 33.43
N ASP A 89 44.38 -16.00 33.55
CA ASP A 89 45.19 -16.41 34.71
C ASP A 89 45.04 -17.91 35.09
N GLY A 90 44.90 -18.77 34.08
CA GLY A 90 44.76 -20.21 34.26
C GLY A 90 43.33 -20.67 34.60
N VAL A 91 42.38 -19.75 34.80
CA VAL A 91 40.98 -20.05 35.15
C VAL A 91 40.09 -19.96 33.90
N PRO A 92 39.28 -21.00 33.58
CA PRO A 92 38.31 -20.92 32.50
C PRO A 92 37.19 -19.94 32.87
N THR A 93 37.06 -18.88 32.08
CA THR A 93 36.08 -17.80 32.26
C THR A 93 35.13 -17.77 31.07
N TYR A 94 33.85 -17.53 31.35
CA TYR A 94 32.80 -17.43 30.34
C TYR A 94 32.44 -15.96 30.16
N THR A 95 32.65 -15.41 28.97
CA THR A 95 32.27 -14.03 28.65
C THR A 95 31.09 -14.04 27.69
N GLN A 96 30.06 -13.24 27.96
CA GLN A 96 28.90 -13.14 27.07
C GLN A 96 29.26 -12.28 25.86
N VAL A 97 29.06 -12.81 24.66
CA VAL A 97 29.28 -12.08 23.41
C VAL A 97 27.95 -11.52 22.94
N THR A 98 27.75 -10.21 23.10
CA THR A 98 26.62 -9.47 22.53
C THR A 98 27.08 -8.69 21.31
N ASP A 99 27.32 -9.38 20.19
CA ASP A 99 27.51 -8.70 18.91
C ASP A 99 26.13 -8.32 18.36
N GLY A 100 25.69 -7.09 18.63
CA GLY A 100 24.39 -6.55 18.20
C GLY A 100 24.23 -6.36 16.68
N SER A 101 25.12 -6.93 15.88
CA SER A 101 25.20 -6.70 14.44
C SER A 101 24.53 -7.79 13.60
N LYS A 102 24.46 -9.04 14.09
CA LYS A 102 23.81 -10.15 13.36
C LYS A 102 23.24 -11.21 14.31
N PRO A 103 22.04 -11.76 14.02
CA PRO A 103 21.54 -12.93 14.74
C PRO A 103 22.46 -14.14 14.49
N VAL A 104 22.72 -14.91 15.55
CA VAL A 104 23.56 -16.12 15.50
C VAL A 104 22.65 -17.34 15.58
N MET A 105 22.84 -18.31 14.70
CA MET A 105 22.07 -19.55 14.73
C MET A 105 22.72 -20.53 15.71
N CYS A 106 22.07 -20.75 16.85
CA CYS A 106 22.42 -21.84 17.74
C CYS A 106 21.85 -23.15 17.20
N PRO A 107 22.67 -24.21 17.03
CA PRO A 107 22.14 -25.53 16.71
C PRO A 107 21.21 -25.98 17.84
N ALA A 108 20.07 -26.60 17.49
CA ALA A 108 19.15 -27.16 18.46
C ALA A 108 19.84 -28.29 19.26
N PRO A 109 19.53 -28.44 20.57
CA PRO A 109 20.11 -29.48 21.43
C PRO A 109 19.74 -30.90 20.98
#